data_AF-A0A090D906-F1
#
_entry.id   AF-A0A090D906-F1
#
_cell.length_a   1.000
_cell.length_b   1.000
_cell.length_c   1.000
_cell.angle_alpha   90.00
_cell.angle_beta   90.00
_cell.angle_gamma   90.00
#
_symmetry.space_group_name_H-M   'P 1'
#
loop_
_entity.id
_entity.type
_entity.pdbx_description
1 polymer ?
#
loop_
_entity_poly.entity_id
_entity_poly.type
_entity_poly.pdbx_seq_one_letter_code
_entity_poly.pdbx_strand_id
1 'polypeptide(L)' 'MRDLDVTVVHGGHFPSFGKVRYRQLIDEYLAQKRQPGCHLEQSR' A
#
# COMPACT_ATOMS: atom_id res chain seq x y z
N MET A 1 9.24 -0.54 9.40
CA MET A 1 8.78 -0.30 8.01
C MET A 1 8.19 1.11 7.82
N ARG A 2 7.22 1.54 8.64
CA ARG A 2 6.57 2.87 8.48
C ARG A 2 7.53 4.08 8.52
N ASP A 3 8.62 3.97 9.26
CA ASP A 3 9.60 5.03 9.46
C ASP A 3 10.72 5.06 8.41
N LEU A 4 10.70 4.14 7.42
CA LEU A 4 11.67 4.18 6.34
C LEU A 4 11.49 5.47 5.51
N ASP A 5 12.61 6.11 5.19
CA ASP A 5 12.63 7.31 4.36
C ASP A 5 12.47 6.97 2.87
N VAL A 6 11.31 6.41 2.52
CA VAL A 6 10.98 6.00 1.16
C VAL A 6 10.59 7.21 0.32
N THR A 7 11.30 7.45 -0.78
CA THR A 7 10.91 8.47 -1.76
C THR A 7 9.92 7.94 -2.80
N VAL A 8 10.17 6.74 -3.32
CA VAL A 8 9.33 6.07 -4.33
C VAL A 8 9.32 4.55 -4.11
N VAL A 9 8.16 3.95 -4.33
CA VAL A 9 7.98 2.49 -4.44
C VAL A 9 7.67 2.17 -5.89
N HIS A 10 8.46 1.27 -6.48
CA HIS A 10 8.25 0.80 -7.85
C HIS A 10 7.23 -0.35 -7.85
N GLY A 11 6.06 -0.12 -8.43
CA GLY A 11 4.93 -1.06 -8.43
C GLY A 11 5.05 -2.23 -9.42
N GLY A 12 6.12 -2.30 -10.21
CA GLY A 12 6.27 -3.31 -11.27
C GLY A 12 5.19 -3.17 -12.34
N HIS A 13 4.20 -4.07 -12.32
CA HIS A 13 3.02 -4.02 -13.20
C HIS A 13 2.02 -2.90 -12.81
N PHE A 14 2.13 -2.37 -11.58
CA PHE A 14 1.28 -1.29 -11.07
C PHE A 14 2.01 0.06 -11.09
N PRO A 15 1.28 1.19 -11.07
CA PRO A 15 1.89 2.51 -10.97
C PRO A 15 2.82 2.62 -9.76
N SER A 16 3.96 3.29 -9.96
CA SER A 16 4.83 3.67 -8.86
C SER A 16 4.15 4.71 -7.97
N PHE A 17 4.46 4.72 -6.68
CA PHE A 17 3.85 5.64 -5.73
C PHE A 17 4.84 6.17 -4.69
N GLY A 18 4.56 7.36 -4.18
CA GLY A 18 5.43 8.04 -3.23
C GLY A 18 5.16 7.69 -1.76
N LYS A 19 5.97 8.31 -0.89
CA LYS A 19 5.95 8.18 0.57
C LYS A 19 4.57 8.25 1.24
N VAL A 20 3.72 9.16 0.76
CA VAL A 20 2.36 9.35 1.31
C VAL A 20 1.53 8.09 1.13
N ARG A 21 1.47 7.56 -0.10
CA ARG A 21 0.70 6.36 -0.41
C ARG A 21 1.29 5.12 0.25
N TYR A 22 2.60 5.04 0.37
CA TYR A 22 3.29 3.98 1.11
C TYR A 22 2.80 3.87 2.56
N ARG A 23 2.75 5.00 3.29
CA ARG A 23 2.27 5.01 4.68
C ARG A 23 0.80 4.66 4.82
N GLN A 24 -0.05 5.16 3.91
CA GLN A 24 -1.47 4.81 3.88
C GLN A 24 -1.68 3.30 3.75
N LEU A 25 -0.96 2.64 2.84
CA LEU A 25 -1.09 1.20 2.65
C LEU A 25 -0.67 0.39 3.88
N ILE A 26 0.39 0.82 4.57
CA ILE A 26 0.79 0.21 5.85
C ILE A 26 -0.33 0.35 6.88
N ASP A 27 -0.85 1.56 7.04
CA ASP A 27 -1.89 1.85 8.04
C ASP A 27 -3.19 1.09 7.73
N GLU A 28 -3.59 1.00 6.46
CA GLU A 28 -4.74 0.20 6.00
C GLU A 28 -4.55 -1.31 6.25
N TYR A 29 -3.34 -1.83 5.99
CA TYR A 29 -3.01 -3.24 6.24
C TYR A 29 -3.06 -3.58 7.73
N LEU A 30 -2.45 -2.75 8.59
CA LEU A 30 -2.48 -2.93 10.04
C LEU A 30 -3.88 -2.81 10.62
N ALA A 31 -4.72 -1.92 10.06
CA ALA A 31 -6.12 -1.78 10.43
C ALA A 31 -7.02 -2.89 9.84
N GLN A 32 -6.44 -3.93 9.21
CA GLN A 32 -7.14 -5.03 8.56
C GLN A 32 -8.22 -4.59 7.55
N LYS A 33 -8.04 -3.42 6.94
CA LYS A 33 -8.96 -2.90 5.91
C LYS A 33 -8.81 -3.61 4.56
N ARG A 34 -7.77 -4.44 4.40
CA ARG A 34 -7.51 -5.24 3.20
C ARG A 34 -7.14 -6.66 3.59
N GLN A 35 -7.63 -7.63 2.82
CA GLN A 35 -7.18 -9.02 2.96
C GLN A 35 -5.76 -9.19 2.40
N PRO A 36 -4.94 -10.09 2.98
CA PRO A 36 -3.64 -10.45 2.41
C PRO A 36 -3.79 -10.88 0.94
N GLY A 37 -3.04 -10.24 0.04
CA GLY A 37 -3.05 -10.58 -1.40
C GLY A 37 -4.17 -9.94 -2.25
N CYS A 38 -4.98 -9.04 -1.69
CA CYS A 38 -6.11 -8.45 -2.41
C CYS A 38 -5.66 -7.37 -3.43
N HIS A 39 -5.87 -7.61 -4.73
CA HIS A 39 -5.46 -6.70 -5.81
C HIS A 39 -6.54 -5.70 -6.27
N LEU A 40 -7.84 -5.91 -6.01
CA LEU A 40 -8.94 -4.96 -6.29
C LEU A 40 -10.16 -5.26 -5.39
N GLU A 41 -11.00 -4.25 -5.18
CA GLU A 41 -12.03 -4.18 -4.12
C GLU A 41 -13.01 -5.36 -4.06
N GLN A 42 -13.48 -5.65 -2.84
CA GLN A 42 -14.67 -6.48 -2.63
C GLN A 42 -15.87 -5.76 -3.25
N SER A 43 -16.25 -6.16 -4.45
CA SER A 43 -17.59 -5.91 -4.97
C SER A 43 -18.58 -6.73 -4.15
N ARG A 44 -19.29 -6.04 -3.24
CA ARG A 44 -20.51 -6.40 -2.49
C ARG A 44 -20.71 -7.86 -2.06
#